data_AF-A0A9P6N5Q6-F1
#
_entry.id   AF-A0A9P6N5Q6-F1
#
_cell.length_a   1.000
_cell.length_b   1.000
_cell.length_c   1.000
_cell.angle_alpha   90.00
_cell.angle_beta   90.00
_cell.angle_gamma   90.00
#
_symmetry.space_group_name_H-M   'P 1'
#
loop_
_entity.id
_entity.type
_entity.pdbx_description
1 polymer ?
#
loop_
_entity_poly.entity_id
_entity_poly.type
_entity_poly.pdbx_seq_one_letter_code
_entity_poly.pdbx_strand_id
1 'polypeptide(L)'
;LSLNCLNLPPSLRNLIQNTCVAGITLGPNGPDTITISHVLKALVNDLLLLEQGVEMATCQFPEGRLICVKLLPLLGDVVGMHKVAGYASHSTTLYCSWCWAKLTNIDRIQIQKLRMKEEVIEAANRSKAAVSLNQKDLILKETGVRWSEFI
;
A
#
# COMPACT_ATOMS: atom_id res chain seq x y z
N LEU A 1 9.53 -0.08 -5.71
CA LEU A 1 9.11 0.61 -4.49
C LEU A 1 10.25 1.48 -4.00
N SER A 2 10.00 2.77 -3.86
CA SER A 2 10.96 3.75 -3.35
C SER A 2 10.32 4.57 -2.22
N LEU A 3 11.11 4.90 -1.22
CA LEU A 3 10.72 5.73 -0.09
C LEU A 3 11.46 7.06 -0.16
N ASN A 4 10.72 8.15 -0.03
CA ASN A 4 11.25 9.51 -0.07
C ASN A 4 10.88 10.24 1.22
N CYS A 5 11.81 11.02 1.76
CA CYS A 5 11.58 11.82 2.96
C CYS A 5 10.77 13.07 2.62
N LEU A 6 9.52 13.15 3.08
CA LEU A 6 8.63 14.28 2.80
C LEU A 6 8.96 15.55 3.62
N ASN A 7 9.85 15.46 4.61
CA ASN A 7 10.39 16.62 5.32
C ASN A 7 11.37 17.42 4.47
N LEU A 8 11.90 16.83 3.39
CA LEU A 8 12.77 17.54 2.46
C LEU A 8 11.94 18.38 1.46
N PRO A 9 12.45 19.54 1.03
CA PRO A 9 11.79 20.34 0.01
C PRO A 9 11.63 19.57 -1.31
N PRO A 10 10.63 19.91 -2.14
CA PRO A 10 10.36 19.19 -3.39
C PRO A 10 11.56 19.07 -4.34
N SER A 11 12.44 20.08 -4.34
CA SER A 11 13.68 20.10 -5.14
C SER A 11 14.73 19.06 -4.69
N LEU A 12 14.67 18.58 -3.45
CA LEU A 12 15.64 17.66 -2.88
C LEU A 12 15.09 16.25 -2.67
N ARG A 13 13.81 16.11 -2.34
CA ARG A 13 13.24 14.83 -1.86
C ARG A 13 13.25 13.69 -2.87
N ASN A 14 13.37 14.00 -4.17
CA ASN A 14 13.37 13.02 -5.27
C ASN A 14 14.77 12.85 -5.89
N LEU A 15 15.82 13.44 -5.30
CA LEU A 15 17.19 13.20 -5.72
C LEU A 15 17.60 11.78 -5.32
N ILE A 16 18.40 11.11 -6.15
CA ILE A 16 18.85 9.72 -5.91
C ILE A 16 19.45 9.56 -4.51
N GLN A 17 20.24 10.53 -4.05
CA GLN A 17 20.86 10.53 -2.71
C GLN A 17 19.88 10.60 -1.53
N ASN A 18 18.63 11.02 -1.77
CA ASN A 18 17.58 11.16 -0.76
C ASN A 18 16.44 10.14 -0.95
N THR A 19 16.60 9.19 -1.87
CA THR A 19 15.62 8.15 -2.18
C THR A 19 16.14 6.79 -1.72
N CYS A 20 15.38 6.11 -0.87
CA CYS A 20 15.66 4.74 -0.48
C CYS A 20 14.88 3.78 -1.40
N VAL A 21 15.59 2.97 -2.18
CA VAL A 21 14.96 1.95 -3.05
C VAL A 21 14.77 0.67 -2.24
N ALA A 22 13.53 0.38 -1.85
CA ALA A 22 13.20 -0.81 -1.06
C ALA A 22 12.96 -2.07 -1.92
N GLY A 23 12.72 -1.91 -3.22
CA GLY A 23 12.58 -3.06 -4.12
C GLY A 23 12.31 -2.68 -5.55
N ILE A 24 12.67 -3.56 -6.49
CA ILE A 24 12.44 -3.40 -7.92
C ILE A 24 11.65 -4.60 -8.41
N THR A 25 10.52 -4.33 -9.07
CA THR A 25 9.74 -5.35 -9.75
C THR A 25 10.22 -5.45 -11.19
N LEU A 26 10.80 -6.59 -11.56
CA LEU A 26 11.21 -6.85 -12.94
C LEU A 26 10.00 -7.24 -13.79
N GLY A 27 9.92 -6.71 -15.02
CA GLY A 27 8.94 -7.13 -16.02
C GLY A 27 9.39 -8.37 -16.80
N PRO A 28 8.53 -8.99 -17.62
CA PRO A 28 7.13 -8.63 -17.91
C PRO A 28 6.13 -9.14 -16.85
N ASN A 29 6.51 -10.18 -16.11
CA ASN A 29 5.68 -10.83 -15.09
C ASN A 29 6.21 -10.48 -13.71
N GLY A 30 5.85 -9.29 -13.21
CA GLY A 30 6.12 -8.92 -11.83
C GLY A 30 5.46 -9.88 -10.83
N PRO A 31 5.82 -9.81 -9.53
CA PRO A 31 5.27 -10.72 -8.54
C PRO A 31 3.75 -10.62 -8.51
N ASP A 32 3.12 -11.77 -8.28
CA ASP A 32 1.71 -11.81 -8.00
C ASP A 32 1.41 -11.12 -6.66
N THR A 33 0.14 -11.04 -6.36
CA THR A 33 -0.35 -10.23 -5.25
C THR A 33 -0.11 -10.84 -3.88
N ILE A 34 0.08 -12.16 -3.82
CA ILE A 34 0.45 -12.88 -2.60
C ILE A 34 1.96 -12.69 -2.37
N THR A 35 2.74 -12.91 -3.42
CA THR A 35 4.20 -12.82 -3.44
C THR A 35 4.66 -11.41 -3.08
N ILE A 36 4.09 -10.37 -3.70
CA ILE A 36 4.47 -8.98 -3.41
C ILE A 36 4.19 -8.62 -1.94
N SER A 37 3.07 -9.09 -1.39
CA SER A 37 2.75 -8.89 0.03
C SER A 37 3.84 -9.52 0.90
N HIS A 38 4.17 -10.80 0.70
CA HIS A 38 5.21 -11.45 1.49
C HIS A 38 6.59 -10.79 1.39
N VAL A 39 6.98 -10.30 0.21
CA VAL A 39 8.24 -9.56 0.01
C VAL A 39 8.23 -8.26 0.80
N LEU A 40 7.09 -7.55 0.84
CA LEU A 40 6.96 -6.28 1.53
C LEU A 40 6.91 -6.40 3.05
N LYS A 41 6.71 -7.61 3.59
CA LYS A 41 6.60 -7.86 5.04
C LYS A 41 7.79 -7.32 5.82
N ALA A 42 9.01 -7.56 5.35
CA ALA A 42 10.22 -7.07 6.02
C ALA A 42 10.23 -5.53 6.09
N LEU A 43 9.90 -4.88 4.98
CA LEU A 43 9.81 -3.43 4.93
C LEU A 43 8.72 -2.88 5.86
N VAL A 44 7.53 -3.49 5.87
CA VAL A 44 6.43 -3.04 6.74
C VAL A 44 6.79 -3.22 8.21
N ASN A 45 7.47 -4.31 8.59
CA ASN A 45 7.96 -4.50 9.95
C ASN A 45 8.95 -3.39 10.37
N ASP A 46 9.90 -3.03 9.50
CA ASP A 46 10.85 -1.95 9.78
C ASP A 46 10.12 -0.60 9.92
N LEU A 47 9.11 -0.34 9.08
CA LEU A 47 8.29 0.87 9.17
C LEU A 47 7.48 0.92 10.47
N LEU A 48 6.95 -0.20 10.95
CA LEU A 48 6.24 -0.29 12.22
C LEU A 48 7.16 -0.06 13.42
N LEU A 49 8.42 -0.52 13.34
CA LEU A 49 9.44 -0.22 14.35
C LEU A 49 9.77 1.28 14.35
N LEU A 50 10.02 1.86 13.18
CA LEU A 50 10.29 3.29 13.04
C LEU A 50 9.09 4.16 13.44
N GLU A 51 7.87 3.64 13.32
CA GLU A 51 6.66 4.33 13.77
C GLU A 51 6.61 4.46 15.30
N GLN A 52 7.05 3.42 16.02
CA GLN A 52 7.17 3.43 17.49
C GLN A 52 8.31 4.33 17.96
N GLY A 53 9.35 4.44 17.12
CA GLY A 53 10.48 5.33 17.32
C GLY A 53 11.76 4.57 17.61
N VAL A 54 12.88 5.11 17.10
CA VAL A 54 14.22 4.56 17.30
C VAL A 54 15.13 5.67 17.81
N GLU A 55 15.95 5.36 18.81
CA GLU A 55 16.98 6.28 19.30
C GLU A 55 18.16 6.33 18.31
N MET A 56 18.47 7.52 17.82
CA MET A 56 19.52 7.76 16.84
C MET A 56 20.28 9.03 17.19
N ALA A 57 21.62 8.94 17.21
CA ALA A 57 22.48 10.10 17.25
C ALA A 57 22.41 10.87 15.91
N THR A 58 22.33 12.19 16.00
CA THR A 58 22.32 13.08 14.82
C THR A 58 23.33 14.20 15.03
N CYS A 59 23.70 14.93 13.97
CA CYS A 59 24.69 16.01 14.08
C CYS A 59 24.33 17.07 15.15
N GLN A 60 23.03 17.34 15.36
CA GLN A 60 22.57 18.30 16.38
C GLN A 60 22.31 17.65 17.75
N PHE A 61 22.20 16.33 17.81
CA PHE A 61 21.90 15.57 19.03
C PHE A 61 22.84 14.36 19.13
N PRO A 62 24.11 14.55 19.54
CA PRO A 62 25.11 13.48 19.61
C PRO A 62 24.76 12.38 20.62
N GLU A 63 24.11 12.74 21.72
CA GLU A 63 23.62 11.82 22.76
C GLU A 63 22.42 10.97 22.31
N GLY A 64 21.95 11.15 21.08
CA GLY A 64 20.75 10.50 20.59
C GLY A 64 19.50 11.34 20.76
N ARG A 65 18.52 11.06 19.90
CA ARG A 65 17.14 11.49 20.07
C ARG A 65 16.21 10.42 19.52
N LEU A 66 15.00 10.37 20.05
CA LEU A 66 13.94 9.54 19.47
C LEU A 66 13.55 10.10 18.10
N ILE A 67 13.62 9.26 17.08
CA ILE A 67 13.18 9.56 15.72
C ILE A 67 12.03 8.62 15.38
N CYS A 68 10.90 9.21 14.97
CA CYS A 68 9.74 8.47 14.51
C CYS A 68 9.52 8.74 13.03
N VAL A 69 9.19 7.71 12.26
CA VAL A 69 8.80 7.81 10.85
C VAL A 69 7.31 7.54 10.72
N LYS A 70 6.63 8.35 9.92
CA LYS A 70 5.24 8.12 9.53
C LYS A 70 5.16 7.88 8.02
N LEU A 71 4.56 6.76 7.64
CA LEU A 71 4.23 6.48 6.25
C LEU A 71 3.02 7.33 5.84
N LEU A 72 3.14 8.08 4.73
CA LEU A 72 2.09 8.98 4.24
C LEU A 72 1.38 8.38 3.00
N PRO A 73 1.61 8.78 1.74
CA PRO A 73 0.93 8.13 0.60
C PRO A 73 1.76 7.02 -0.05
N LEU A 74 1.08 5.95 -0.48
CA LEU A 74 1.55 5.12 -1.57
C LEU A 74 1.30 5.85 -2.89
N LEU A 75 2.36 6.10 -3.66
CA LEU A 75 2.30 6.79 -4.95
C LEU A 75 2.77 5.85 -6.05
N GLY A 76 2.06 5.83 -7.16
CA GLY A 76 2.41 5.04 -8.33
C GLY A 76 1.30 5.04 -9.37
N ASP A 77 1.48 4.24 -10.41
CA ASP A 77 0.37 3.93 -11.30
C ASP A 77 -0.70 3.10 -10.58
N VAL A 78 -1.92 3.13 -11.14
CA VAL A 78 -3.10 2.47 -10.54
C VAL A 78 -2.87 0.96 -10.35
N VAL A 79 -2.18 0.30 -11.29
CA VAL A 79 -1.98 -1.15 -11.26
C VAL A 79 -1.04 -1.54 -10.12
N GLY A 80 0.09 -0.85 -9.98
CA GLY A 80 1.06 -1.03 -8.91
C GLY A 80 0.46 -0.70 -7.55
N MET A 81 -0.24 0.42 -7.44
CA MET A 81 -0.91 0.80 -6.19
C MET A 81 -1.96 -0.23 -5.77
N HIS A 82 -2.79 -0.73 -6.69
CA HIS A 82 -3.81 -1.73 -6.34
C HIS A 82 -3.17 -3.06 -5.91
N LYS A 83 -2.09 -3.48 -6.55
CA LYS A 83 -1.35 -4.68 -6.13
C LYS A 83 -0.81 -4.54 -4.71
N VAL A 84 -0.13 -3.42 -4.42
CA VAL A 84 0.53 -3.16 -3.14
C VAL A 84 -0.45 -2.90 -2.00
N ALA A 85 -1.53 -2.15 -2.28
CA ALA A 85 -2.54 -1.77 -1.30
C ALA A 85 -3.73 -2.75 -1.24
N GLY A 86 -3.63 -3.94 -1.85
CA GLY A 86 -4.66 -4.97 -1.71
C GLY A 86 -5.99 -4.69 -2.43
N TYR A 87 -6.06 -3.75 -3.38
CA TYR A 87 -7.26 -3.53 -4.19
C TYR A 87 -7.33 -4.47 -5.40
N ALA A 88 -8.56 -4.70 -5.87
CA ALA A 88 -8.80 -5.45 -7.09
C ALA A 88 -8.25 -4.72 -8.34
N SER A 89 -7.99 -5.48 -9.40
CA SER A 89 -7.52 -4.91 -10.66
C SER A 89 -8.53 -3.91 -11.23
N HIS A 90 -8.03 -2.93 -11.98
CA HIS A 90 -8.83 -1.95 -12.72
C HIS A 90 -9.84 -2.59 -13.69
N SER A 91 -9.61 -3.85 -14.08
CA SER A 91 -10.47 -4.64 -14.98
C SER A 91 -11.57 -5.45 -14.26
N THR A 92 -11.67 -5.35 -12.94
CA THR A 92 -12.70 -6.07 -12.16
C THR A 92 -13.97 -5.26 -11.96
N THR A 93 -15.05 -5.90 -11.51
CA THR A 93 -16.32 -5.22 -11.23
C THR A 93 -16.14 -4.03 -10.30
N LEU A 94 -15.40 -4.16 -9.20
CA LEU A 94 -15.08 -3.09 -8.27
C LEU A 94 -13.66 -2.57 -8.52
N TYR A 95 -13.52 -1.72 -9.52
CA TYR A 95 -12.22 -1.25 -10.01
C TYR A 95 -11.67 -0.05 -9.22
N CYS A 96 -12.47 0.66 -8.43
CA CYS A 96 -12.07 1.91 -7.78
C CYS A 96 -11.61 1.68 -6.33
N SER A 97 -10.44 2.23 -5.98
CA SER A 97 -9.89 2.23 -4.62
C SER A 97 -10.49 3.30 -3.71
N TRP A 98 -11.22 4.28 -4.25
CA TRP A 98 -11.83 5.38 -3.47
C TRP A 98 -13.32 5.22 -3.20
N CYS A 99 -14.06 4.60 -4.12
CA CYS A 99 -15.52 4.47 -4.02
C CYS A 99 -16.02 3.11 -4.49
N TRP A 100 -17.29 2.84 -4.24
CA TRP A 100 -17.98 1.59 -4.61
C TRP A 100 -18.46 1.56 -6.08
N ALA A 101 -17.76 2.23 -7.00
CA ALA A 101 -18.09 2.24 -8.42
C ALA A 101 -17.96 0.84 -9.05
N LYS A 102 -18.92 0.52 -9.92
CA LYS A 102 -18.95 -0.73 -10.68
C LYS A 102 -18.55 -0.48 -12.13
N LEU A 103 -17.75 -1.38 -12.69
CA LEU A 103 -17.28 -1.30 -14.08
C LEU A 103 -18.45 -1.25 -15.08
N THR A 104 -19.57 -1.89 -14.77
CA THR A 104 -20.80 -1.86 -15.59
C THR A 104 -21.43 -0.47 -15.74
N ASN A 105 -21.07 0.47 -14.86
CA ASN A 105 -21.62 1.84 -14.83
C ASN A 105 -20.50 2.89 -15.06
N ILE A 106 -19.38 2.49 -15.68
CA ILE A 106 -18.22 3.37 -15.88
C ILE A 106 -18.54 4.58 -16.76
N ASP A 107 -19.51 4.43 -17.66
CA ASP A 107 -20.06 5.46 -18.54
C ASP A 107 -20.68 6.63 -17.78
N ARG A 108 -21.13 6.42 -16.53
CA ARG A 108 -21.77 7.47 -15.74
C ARG A 108 -20.79 8.50 -15.18
N ILE A 109 -19.50 8.14 -15.06
CA ILE A 109 -18.42 9.01 -14.55
C ILE A 109 -18.84 9.74 -13.25
N GLN A 110 -19.41 9.01 -12.30
CA GLN A 110 -19.89 9.54 -11.03
C GLN A 110 -19.21 8.84 -9.87
N ILE A 111 -18.70 9.64 -8.92
CA ILE A 111 -18.21 9.15 -7.65
C ILE A 111 -19.37 8.51 -6.90
N GLN A 112 -19.25 7.22 -6.62
CA GLN A 112 -20.22 6.49 -5.81
C GLN A 112 -19.95 6.69 -4.32
N LYS A 113 -20.69 5.99 -3.46
CA LYS A 113 -20.39 5.92 -2.02
C LYS A 113 -18.89 5.73 -1.80
N LEU A 114 -18.27 6.60 -0.99
CA LEU A 114 -16.86 6.48 -0.64
C LEU A 114 -16.63 5.22 0.20
N ARG A 115 -15.46 4.63 0.06
CA ARG A 115 -15.02 3.52 0.92
C ARG A 115 -14.61 4.07 2.28
N MET A 116 -15.16 3.49 3.35
CA MET A 116 -14.73 3.83 4.70
C MET A 116 -13.55 2.96 5.12
N LYS A 117 -12.66 3.51 5.97
CA LYS A 117 -11.47 2.79 6.44
C LYS A 117 -11.83 1.47 7.11
N GLU A 118 -12.87 1.48 7.93
CA GLU A 118 -13.34 0.32 8.70
C GLU A 118 -13.83 -0.79 7.77
N GLU A 119 -14.60 -0.43 6.72
CA GLU A 119 -15.08 -1.39 5.70
C GLU A 119 -13.91 -2.06 4.96
N VAL A 120 -12.87 -1.27 4.64
CA VAL A 120 -11.67 -1.77 3.93
C VAL A 120 -10.86 -2.70 4.84
N ILE A 121 -10.63 -2.33 6.10
CA ILE A 121 -9.90 -3.14 7.08
C ILE A 121 -10.66 -4.44 7.36
N GLU A 122 -11.98 -4.39 7.50
CA GLU A 122 -12.80 -5.58 7.72
C GLU A 122 -12.69 -6.55 6.54
N ALA A 123 -12.80 -6.05 5.30
CA ALA A 123 -12.65 -6.88 4.10
C ALA A 123 -11.24 -7.48 3.99
N ALA A 124 -10.19 -6.71 4.29
CA ALA A 124 -8.82 -7.20 4.32
C ALA A 124 -8.63 -8.31 5.38
N ASN A 125 -9.16 -8.13 6.59
CA ASN A 125 -9.10 -9.14 7.64
C ASN A 125 -9.88 -10.41 7.27
N ARG A 126 -11.08 -10.29 6.67
CA ARG A 126 -11.81 -11.44 6.12
C ARG A 126 -10.98 -12.19 5.08
N SER A 127 -10.33 -11.45 4.17
CA SER A 127 -9.45 -12.03 3.15
C SER A 127 -8.22 -12.72 3.77
N LYS A 128 -7.63 -12.16 4.83
CA LYS A 128 -6.50 -12.76 5.55
C LYS A 128 -6.87 -14.07 6.23
N ALA A 129 -8.05 -14.11 6.87
CA ALA A 129 -8.57 -15.26 7.61
C ALA A 129 -9.12 -16.38 6.70
N ALA A 130 -9.36 -16.10 5.41
CA ALA A 130 -9.87 -17.08 4.46
C ALA A 130 -8.89 -18.26 4.28
N VAL A 131 -9.43 -19.48 4.36
CA VAL A 131 -8.66 -20.73 4.39
C VAL A 131 -8.27 -21.19 2.98
N SER A 132 -9.04 -20.80 1.95
CA SER A 132 -8.81 -21.22 0.57
C SER A 132 -8.67 -20.05 -0.40
N LEU A 133 -7.98 -20.28 -1.53
CA LEU A 133 -7.88 -19.31 -2.62
C LEU A 133 -9.26 -18.93 -3.18
N ASN A 134 -10.16 -19.90 -3.31
CA ASN A 134 -11.53 -19.65 -3.77
C ASN A 134 -12.29 -18.68 -2.85
N GLN A 135 -12.15 -18.82 -1.53
CA GLN A 135 -12.76 -17.89 -0.58
C GLN A 135 -12.15 -16.48 -0.70
N LYS A 136 -10.82 -16.38 -0.85
CA LYS A 136 -10.15 -15.09 -1.07
C LYS A 136 -10.63 -14.41 -2.35
N ASP A 137 -10.82 -15.17 -3.43
CA ASP A 137 -11.32 -14.66 -4.71
C ASP A 137 -12.78 -14.20 -4.61
N LEU A 138 -13.62 -14.91 -3.86
CA LEU A 138 -15.00 -14.50 -3.61
C LEU A 138 -15.05 -13.17 -2.83
N ILE A 139 -14.26 -13.04 -1.77
CA ILE A 139 -14.15 -11.81 -0.98
C ILE A 139 -13.65 -10.66 -1.85
N LEU A 140 -12.63 -10.89 -2.69
CA LEU A 140 -12.10 -9.87 -3.59
C LEU A 140 -13.15 -9.42 -4.62
N LYS A 141 -13.94 -10.35 -5.17
CA LYS A 141 -15.04 -10.03 -6.09
C LYS A 141 -16.16 -9.24 -5.42
N GLU A 142 -16.50 -9.59 -4.18
CA GLU A 142 -17.56 -8.95 -3.39
C GLU A 142 -17.18 -7.54 -2.94
N THR A 143 -15.95 -7.38 -2.43
CA THR A 143 -15.53 -6.15 -1.72
C THR A 143 -14.59 -5.28 -2.53
N GLY A 144 -13.91 -5.83 -3.54
CA GLY A 144 -12.82 -5.17 -4.26
C GLY A 144 -11.52 -5.05 -3.44
N VAL A 145 -11.45 -5.69 -2.28
CA VAL A 145 -10.33 -5.63 -1.34
C VAL A 145 -9.88 -7.04 -0.96
N ARG A 146 -8.58 -7.19 -0.76
CA ARG A 146 -7.95 -8.36 -0.13
C ARG A 146 -6.90 -7.90 0.88
N TRP A 147 -6.42 -8.84 1.66
CA TRP A 147 -5.28 -8.59 2.55
C TRP A 147 -4.00 -8.22 1.77
N SER A 148 -3.24 -7.28 2.31
CA SER A 148 -1.88 -6.93 1.89
C SER A 148 -1.06 -6.52 3.11
N GLU A 149 0.25 -6.37 3.01
CA GLU A 149 1.03 -5.90 4.17
C GLU A 149 0.70 -4.44 4.55
N PHE A 150 0.14 -3.65 3.63
CA PHE A 150 -0.24 -2.25 3.90
C PHE A 150 -1.69 -2.07 4.37
N ILE A 151 -2.51 -3.13 4.37
CA ILE A 151 -3.94 -3.12 4.80
C ILE A 151 -4.31 -4.41 5.52
#